data_AF-A0A9D4MDQ4-F1
#
_entry.id   AF-A0A9D4MDQ4-F1
#
_cell.length_a   1.000
_cell.length_b   1.000
_cell.length_c   1.000
_cell.angle_alpha   90.00
_cell.angle_beta   90.00
_cell.angle_gamma   90.00
#
_symmetry.space_group_name_H-M   'P 1'
#
loop_
_entity.id
_entity.type
_entity.pdbx_description
1 polymer ?
#
loop_
_entity_poly.entity_id
_entity_poly.type
_entity_poly.pdbx_seq_one_letter_code
_entity_poly.pdbx_strand_id
1 'polypeptide(L)'
;MSYHGHCRLLLERRGTTIDSKVNNAFCDDGYGREILSSDLFVNNDVWNFINPEGMVRHERAGPSMPETIQGALHTDKVHALRYYCPNILSKWATRPRHWPPPEAVQKVLSLGAFLTPVGFKGSEYQHVEWRVCFNTGEIELVNNLNEIQIKLYVLLKMVKNDVLNPRKKEVTSYTLKNIVLWIAENNHQSLFHERSLLHWLHEGLDALRFALVTRELPYYMIPDRNLMAACELEEAQQRTWISTISEMMNEGPRMILRLSKIRQALIGHPEPFRWYNTRRMGLELLHLIEMNRLVVCTDENWVCDETDVILQALDRRKKEIVREVRLRMIMEGSRVSSSTGVNVRMLM
;
A
#
# COMPACT_ATOMS: atom_id res chain seq x y z
N MET A 1 -23.89 3.34 -0.99
CA MET A 1 -22.93 3.99 -0.07
C MET A 1 -21.71 4.36 -0.89
N SER A 2 -21.12 5.56 -0.73
CA SER A 2 -19.93 5.93 -1.51
C SER A 2 -18.67 5.23 -0.96
N TYR A 3 -18.10 4.30 -1.72
CA TYR A 3 -16.87 3.59 -1.34
C TYR A 3 -15.63 4.34 -1.85
N HIS A 4 -15.27 5.43 -1.17
CA HIS A 4 -14.16 6.29 -1.58
C HIS A 4 -12.86 5.50 -1.83
N GLY A 5 -12.23 5.76 -2.98
CA GLY A 5 -11.02 5.06 -3.45
C GLY A 5 -11.28 3.70 -4.10
N HIS A 6 -12.53 3.31 -4.32
CA HIS A 6 -12.93 2.24 -5.23
C HIS A 6 -13.72 2.81 -6.42
N CYS A 7 -13.67 2.12 -7.55
CA CYS A 7 -14.36 2.52 -8.77
C CYS A 7 -14.82 1.32 -9.58
N ARG A 8 -15.80 1.55 -10.45
CA ARG A 8 -16.22 0.61 -11.48
C ARG A 8 -15.69 1.05 -12.84
N LEU A 9 -15.37 0.11 -13.72
CA LEU A 9 -14.75 0.36 -15.01
C LEU A 9 -15.68 -0.02 -16.16
N LEU A 10 -16.40 0.96 -16.70
CA LEU A 10 -17.32 0.79 -17.81
C LEU A 10 -16.56 0.78 -19.15
N LEU A 11 -16.88 -0.15 -20.04
CA LEU A 11 -16.37 -0.17 -21.39
C LEU A 11 -17.03 0.94 -22.24
N GLU A 12 -16.25 1.92 -22.70
CA GLU A 12 -16.77 2.96 -23.60
C GLU A 12 -16.68 2.56 -25.06
N ARG A 13 -15.54 1.94 -25.42
CA ARG A 13 -15.25 1.57 -26.81
C ARG A 13 -14.46 0.28 -26.83
N ARG A 14 -14.99 -0.68 -27.58
CA ARG A 14 -14.32 -1.94 -27.88
C ARG A 14 -13.37 -1.73 -29.07
N GLY A 15 -12.09 -2.02 -28.88
CA GLY A 15 -11.13 -2.06 -29.99
C GLY A 15 -11.41 -3.24 -30.93
N THR A 16 -10.84 -3.22 -32.13
CA THR A 16 -10.98 -4.32 -33.11
C THR A 16 -10.28 -5.61 -32.70
N THR A 17 -9.29 -5.50 -31.81
CA THR A 17 -8.58 -6.62 -31.17
C THR A 17 -8.41 -6.32 -29.70
N ILE A 18 -9.01 -7.12 -28.83
CA ILE A 18 -8.84 -7.06 -27.37
C ILE A 18 -7.92 -8.18 -26.95
N ASP A 19 -7.04 -7.91 -26.00
CA ASP A 19 -6.24 -8.95 -25.38
C ASP A 19 -7.16 -10.00 -24.72
N SER A 20 -6.95 -11.29 -25.04
CA SER A 20 -7.74 -12.39 -24.48
C SER A 20 -7.71 -12.40 -22.94
N LYS A 21 -6.65 -11.82 -22.33
CA LYS A 21 -6.50 -11.65 -20.89
C LYS A 21 -7.54 -10.73 -20.26
N VAL A 22 -8.02 -9.73 -21.00
CA VAL A 22 -9.02 -8.76 -20.53
C VAL A 22 -10.39 -9.07 -21.12
N ASN A 23 -10.43 -9.67 -22.32
CA ASN A 23 -11.67 -9.91 -23.04
C ASN A 23 -12.69 -10.75 -22.27
N ASN A 24 -12.23 -11.76 -21.52
CA ASN A 24 -13.11 -12.64 -20.75
C ASN A 24 -13.45 -12.08 -19.37
N ALA A 25 -12.95 -10.88 -19.03
CA ALA A 25 -13.19 -10.23 -17.74
C ALA A 25 -14.35 -9.22 -17.78
N PHE A 26 -15.00 -9.03 -18.93
CA PHE A 26 -16.17 -8.16 -19.04
C PHE A 26 -17.47 -8.92 -18.72
N CYS A 27 -18.37 -8.25 -18.00
CA CYS A 27 -19.73 -8.73 -17.75
C CYS A 27 -20.75 -7.59 -17.97
N ASP A 28 -22.04 -7.93 -17.99
CA ASP A 28 -23.11 -6.92 -18.05
C ASP A 28 -23.31 -6.29 -16.66
N ASP A 29 -23.63 -5.00 -16.62
CA ASP A 29 -23.87 -4.24 -15.39
C ASP A 29 -25.33 -4.26 -14.90
N GLY A 30 -26.19 -5.06 -15.54
CA GLY A 30 -27.64 -5.13 -15.29
C GLY A 30 -28.45 -4.08 -16.06
N TYR A 31 -27.79 -3.17 -16.78
CA TYR A 31 -28.42 -2.12 -17.58
C TYR A 31 -28.02 -2.19 -19.06
N GLY A 32 -27.47 -3.32 -19.51
CA GLY A 32 -27.06 -3.52 -20.90
C GLY A 32 -25.70 -2.89 -21.24
N ARG A 33 -24.89 -2.53 -20.24
CA ARG A 33 -23.55 -1.95 -20.45
C ARG A 33 -22.47 -2.92 -19.97
N GLU A 34 -21.38 -3.00 -20.73
CA GLU A 34 -20.25 -3.86 -20.36
C GLU A 34 -19.35 -3.20 -19.30
N ILE A 35 -19.09 -3.91 -18.20
CA ILE A 35 -18.20 -3.50 -17.11
C ILE A 35 -17.06 -4.51 -16.97
N LEU A 36 -15.85 -4.02 -16.68
CA LEU A 36 -14.71 -4.88 -16.39
C LEU A 36 -14.78 -5.38 -14.95
N SER A 37 -15.08 -6.66 -14.76
CA SER A 37 -15.13 -7.30 -13.45
C SER A 37 -13.74 -7.54 -12.89
N SER A 38 -13.52 -7.10 -11.65
CA SER A 38 -12.29 -7.39 -10.90
C SER A 38 -12.14 -8.88 -10.60
N ASP A 39 -13.25 -9.56 -10.30
CA ASP A 39 -13.21 -10.99 -9.97
C ASP A 39 -12.95 -11.84 -11.20
N LEU A 40 -13.62 -11.57 -12.32
CA LEU A 40 -13.33 -12.27 -13.59
C LEU A 40 -11.90 -11.97 -14.06
N PHE A 41 -11.40 -10.74 -13.86
CA PHE A 41 -10.02 -10.40 -14.19
C PHE A 41 -9.01 -11.25 -13.41
N VAL A 42 -9.27 -11.53 -12.13
CA VAL A 42 -8.39 -12.36 -11.29
C VAL A 42 -8.60 -13.87 -11.49
N ASN A 43 -9.71 -14.29 -12.08
CA ASN A 43 -10.00 -15.70 -12.32
C ASN A 43 -9.73 -16.15 -13.77
N ASN A 44 -9.40 -15.24 -14.68
CA ASN A 44 -9.08 -15.56 -16.08
C ASN A 44 -7.71 -16.26 -16.21
N ASP A 45 -7.53 -17.22 -17.13
CA ASP A 45 -6.33 -18.07 -17.32
C ASP A 45 -4.98 -17.35 -17.50
N VAL A 46 -4.99 -16.01 -17.50
CA VAL A 46 -3.85 -15.09 -17.42
C VAL A 46 -2.90 -15.40 -16.25
N TRP A 47 -3.40 -16.03 -15.19
CA TRP A 47 -2.61 -16.38 -14.00
C TRP A 47 -1.81 -17.67 -14.15
N ASN A 48 -2.05 -18.46 -15.21
CA ASN A 48 -1.36 -19.73 -15.47
C ASN A 48 -0.06 -19.55 -16.26
N PHE A 49 0.83 -18.65 -15.80
CA PHE A 49 2.21 -18.68 -16.28
C PHE A 49 2.89 -19.98 -15.85
N ILE A 50 3.81 -20.47 -16.69
CA ILE A 50 4.70 -21.60 -16.41
C ILE A 50 5.28 -21.39 -15.00
N ASN A 51 4.96 -22.30 -14.08
CA ASN A 51 5.58 -22.29 -12.76
C ASN A 51 7.07 -22.64 -12.96
N PRO A 52 8.01 -21.72 -12.70
CA PRO A 52 9.42 -22.09 -12.65
C PRO A 52 9.59 -23.19 -11.60
N GLU A 53 10.52 -24.12 -11.82
CA GLU A 53 10.81 -25.17 -10.85
C GLU A 53 11.06 -24.57 -9.45
N GLY A 54 10.40 -25.12 -8.43
CA GLY A 54 10.52 -24.66 -7.05
C GLY A 54 9.62 -23.47 -6.66
N MET A 55 8.72 -23.02 -7.53
CA MET A 55 7.71 -22.01 -7.18
C MET A 55 6.42 -22.67 -6.66
N VAL A 56 5.99 -22.27 -5.46
CA VAL A 56 4.72 -22.70 -4.84
C VAL A 56 3.79 -21.49 -4.72
N ARG A 57 2.59 -21.58 -5.29
CA ARG A 57 1.55 -20.55 -5.13
C ARG A 57 0.68 -20.86 -3.91
N HIS A 58 0.27 -19.82 -3.20
CA HIS A 58 -0.62 -19.92 -2.04
C HIS A 58 -2.01 -19.39 -2.36
N GLU A 59 -2.94 -19.58 -1.43
CA GLU A 59 -4.28 -19.01 -1.52
C GLU A 59 -4.22 -17.47 -1.62
N ARG A 60 -5.08 -16.91 -2.48
CA ARG A 60 -5.16 -15.48 -2.75
C ARG A 60 -5.38 -14.67 -1.48
N ALA A 61 -4.62 -13.60 -1.29
CA ALA A 61 -4.66 -12.77 -0.08
C ALA A 61 -5.10 -11.31 -0.38
N GLY A 62 -6.34 -11.12 -0.81
CA GLY A 62 -6.84 -9.81 -1.26
C GLY A 62 -6.50 -9.60 -2.75
N PRO A 63 -5.81 -8.52 -3.16
CA PRO A 63 -5.39 -8.35 -4.55
C PRO A 63 -4.11 -9.14 -4.91
N SER A 64 -3.42 -9.73 -3.94
CA SER A 64 -2.16 -10.46 -4.17
C SER A 64 -2.36 -11.96 -4.35
N MET A 65 -1.49 -12.52 -5.19
CA MET A 65 -1.21 -13.95 -5.30
C MET A 65 0.12 -14.20 -4.58
N PRO A 66 0.10 -14.71 -3.33
CA PRO A 66 1.34 -14.96 -2.61
C PRO A 66 2.04 -16.18 -3.20
N GLU A 67 3.35 -16.08 -3.35
CA GLU A 67 4.20 -17.15 -3.90
C GLU A 67 5.43 -17.35 -3.01
N THR A 68 5.88 -18.60 -2.94
CA THR A 68 7.15 -18.97 -2.34
C THR A 68 8.06 -19.52 -3.41
N ILE A 69 9.23 -18.91 -3.56
CA ILE A 69 10.26 -19.32 -4.51
C ILE A 69 11.36 -20.06 -3.73
N GLN A 70 11.66 -21.29 -4.13
CA GLN A 70 12.70 -22.15 -3.56
C GLN A 70 12.58 -22.35 -2.04
N GLY A 71 11.35 -22.33 -1.51
CA GLY A 71 11.08 -22.53 -0.07
C GLY A 71 11.53 -21.39 0.87
N ALA A 72 12.15 -20.32 0.35
CA ALA A 72 12.77 -19.28 1.18
C ALA A 72 12.25 -17.87 0.89
N LEU A 73 12.05 -17.52 -0.39
CA LEU A 73 11.64 -16.17 -0.77
C LEU A 73 10.11 -16.09 -0.88
N HIS A 74 9.48 -15.27 -0.05
CA HIS A 74 8.05 -15.00 -0.11
C HIS A 74 7.78 -13.69 -0.83
N THR A 75 6.98 -13.74 -1.89
CA THR A 75 6.60 -12.59 -2.72
C THR A 75 5.10 -12.49 -2.87
N ASP A 76 4.57 -11.26 -2.92
CA ASP A 76 3.17 -10.97 -3.20
C ASP A 76 3.07 -10.39 -4.61
N LYS A 77 2.58 -11.18 -5.59
CA LYS A 77 2.32 -10.67 -6.93
C LYS A 77 0.96 -10.00 -6.99
N VAL A 78 0.91 -8.76 -7.47
CA VAL A 78 -0.33 -8.00 -7.67
C VAL A 78 -0.35 -7.48 -9.10
N HIS A 79 -1.33 -7.91 -9.88
CA HIS A 79 -1.58 -7.29 -11.19
C HIS A 79 -2.46 -6.06 -10.99
N ALA A 80 -2.13 -5.00 -11.70
CA ALA A 80 -2.84 -3.74 -11.61
C ALA A 80 -2.91 -3.05 -12.97
N LEU A 81 -3.95 -2.24 -13.18
CA LEU A 81 -4.08 -1.41 -14.37
C LEU A 81 -3.52 -0.03 -14.06
N ARG A 82 -2.71 0.54 -14.98
CA ARG A 82 -2.25 1.92 -14.83
C ARG A 82 -3.43 2.88 -14.90
N TYR A 83 -3.47 3.83 -13.98
CA TYR A 83 -4.55 4.80 -13.86
C TYR A 83 -4.04 6.24 -13.81
N TYR A 84 -4.49 7.01 -14.78
CA TYR A 84 -4.27 8.45 -14.84
C TYR A 84 -5.35 9.19 -14.03
N CYS A 85 -4.96 9.76 -12.88
CA CYS A 85 -5.89 10.32 -11.90
C CYS A 85 -5.55 11.77 -11.49
N PRO A 86 -5.50 12.72 -12.45
CA PRO A 86 -5.02 14.09 -12.20
C PRO A 86 -5.80 14.80 -11.10
N ASN A 87 -7.10 14.54 -10.96
CA ASN A 87 -7.93 15.18 -9.93
C ASN A 87 -7.54 14.73 -8.51
N ILE A 88 -7.31 13.44 -8.29
CA ILE A 88 -6.91 12.90 -6.98
C ILE A 88 -5.51 13.41 -6.63
N LEU A 89 -4.58 13.27 -7.59
CA LEU A 89 -3.20 13.70 -7.44
C LEU A 89 -3.07 15.21 -7.24
N SER A 90 -3.86 16.03 -7.95
CA SER A 90 -3.87 17.47 -7.76
C SER A 90 -4.42 17.86 -6.39
N LYS A 91 -5.54 17.27 -5.94
CA LYS A 91 -6.08 17.51 -4.59
C LYS A 91 -5.06 17.12 -3.52
N TRP A 92 -4.34 16.01 -3.73
CA TRP A 92 -3.25 15.61 -2.85
C TRP A 92 -2.09 16.61 -2.88
N ALA A 93 -1.66 17.06 -4.06
CA ALA A 93 -0.51 17.93 -4.30
C ALA A 93 -0.67 19.36 -3.75
N THR A 94 -1.90 19.88 -3.70
CA THR A 94 -2.19 21.26 -3.26
C THR A 94 -2.42 21.41 -1.75
N ARG A 95 -2.31 20.32 -0.96
CA ARG A 95 -2.44 20.42 0.50
C ARG A 95 -1.35 21.32 1.10
N PRO A 96 -1.69 22.20 2.05
CA PRO A 96 -0.70 23.05 2.72
C PRO A 96 0.19 22.20 3.62
N ARG A 97 1.49 22.12 3.32
CA ARG A 97 2.46 21.31 4.07
C ARG A 97 3.90 21.75 3.83
N HIS A 98 4.78 21.29 4.72
CA HIS A 98 6.24 21.45 4.60
C HIS A 98 6.95 20.16 4.18
N TRP A 99 6.31 19.02 4.42
CA TRP A 99 6.79 17.69 4.02
C TRP A 99 5.68 16.96 3.25
N PRO A 100 6.00 16.19 2.20
CA PRO A 100 7.35 15.96 1.66
C PRO A 100 7.89 17.19 0.88
N PRO A 101 9.20 17.23 0.55
CA PRO A 101 9.76 18.28 -0.27
C PRO A 101 9.06 18.41 -1.64
N PRO A 102 9.04 19.62 -2.25
CA PRO A 102 8.38 19.83 -3.54
C PRO A 102 8.83 18.85 -4.64
N GLU A 103 10.09 18.45 -4.66
CA GLU A 103 10.66 17.51 -5.63
C GLU A 103 10.01 16.12 -5.50
N ALA A 104 9.81 15.67 -4.26
CA ALA A 104 9.13 14.41 -3.98
C ALA A 104 7.64 14.48 -4.36
N VAL A 105 6.98 15.63 -4.14
CA VAL A 105 5.61 15.85 -4.62
C VAL A 105 5.53 15.71 -6.13
N GLN A 106 6.43 16.36 -6.88
CA GLN A 106 6.47 16.25 -8.35
C GLN A 106 6.76 14.82 -8.81
N LYS A 107 7.65 14.11 -8.12
CA LYS A 107 7.94 12.71 -8.43
C LYS A 107 6.71 11.83 -8.22
N VAL A 108 6.00 11.96 -7.10
CA VAL A 108 4.73 11.25 -6.84
C VAL A 108 3.69 11.53 -7.93
N LEU A 109 3.54 12.79 -8.35
CA LEU A 109 2.65 13.17 -9.45
C LEU A 109 3.01 12.47 -10.77
N SER A 110 4.31 12.35 -11.07
CA SER A 110 4.81 11.72 -12.30
C SER A 110 4.61 10.20 -12.35
N LEU A 111 4.61 9.55 -11.18
CA LEU A 111 4.50 8.10 -11.06
C LEU A 111 3.07 7.60 -11.33
N GLY A 112 2.06 8.44 -11.10
CA GLY A 112 0.66 8.12 -11.35
C GLY A 112 0.04 7.19 -10.31
N ALA A 113 -1.06 6.54 -10.67
CA ALA A 113 -1.77 5.58 -9.82
C ALA A 113 -2.01 4.26 -10.55
N PHE A 114 -2.52 3.29 -9.80
CA PHE A 114 -2.90 1.99 -10.30
C PHE A 114 -4.28 1.58 -9.78
N LEU A 115 -4.91 0.64 -10.47
CA LEU A 115 -6.16 0.00 -10.10
C LEU A 115 -5.89 -1.47 -9.83
N THR A 116 -6.16 -1.90 -8.61
CA THR A 116 -6.02 -3.31 -8.20
C THR A 116 -7.39 -3.99 -8.21
N PRO A 117 -7.46 -5.26 -8.64
CA PRO A 117 -8.73 -5.98 -8.79
C PRO A 117 -9.21 -6.52 -7.44
N VAL A 118 -9.63 -5.61 -6.58
CA VAL A 118 -10.21 -5.91 -5.27
C VAL A 118 -11.30 -4.89 -4.96
N GLY A 119 -12.52 -5.38 -4.78
CA GLY A 119 -13.64 -4.55 -4.40
C GLY A 119 -13.67 -4.19 -2.93
N PHE A 120 -14.54 -3.23 -2.59
CA PHE A 120 -14.78 -2.87 -1.21
C PHE A 120 -15.57 -3.97 -0.51
N LYS A 121 -15.07 -4.44 0.64
CA LYS A 121 -15.68 -5.53 1.38
C LYS A 121 -17.09 -5.16 1.84
N GLY A 122 -18.07 -5.98 1.49
CA GLY A 122 -19.49 -5.75 1.82
C GLY A 122 -20.21 -4.79 0.86
N SER A 123 -19.56 -4.34 -0.21
CA SER A 123 -20.23 -3.63 -1.31
C SER A 123 -21.11 -4.59 -2.12
N GLU A 124 -22.28 -4.12 -2.55
CA GLU A 124 -23.12 -4.82 -3.54
C GLU A 124 -22.35 -5.10 -4.84
N TYR A 125 -21.43 -4.19 -5.20
CA TYR A 125 -20.63 -4.27 -6.42
C TYR A 125 -19.21 -4.79 -6.18
N GLN A 126 -18.93 -5.43 -5.05
CA GLN A 126 -17.59 -5.89 -4.67
C GLN A 126 -16.88 -6.71 -5.77
N HIS A 127 -17.62 -7.50 -6.56
CA HIS A 127 -17.08 -8.36 -7.62
C HIS A 127 -16.70 -7.63 -8.92
N VAL A 128 -17.08 -6.35 -9.07
CA VAL A 128 -16.76 -5.49 -10.23
C VAL A 128 -16.00 -4.22 -9.86
N GLU A 129 -15.66 -4.06 -8.59
CA GLU A 129 -14.98 -2.88 -8.07
C GLU A 129 -13.46 -3.04 -8.11
N TRP A 130 -12.81 -1.93 -8.47
CA TRP A 130 -11.37 -1.79 -8.55
C TRP A 130 -10.91 -0.77 -7.53
N ARG A 131 -9.80 -1.05 -6.85
CA ARG A 131 -9.26 -0.17 -5.81
C ARG A 131 -8.12 0.66 -6.34
N VAL A 132 -8.23 1.97 -6.18
CA VAL A 132 -7.16 2.93 -6.48
C VAL A 132 -6.03 2.78 -5.46
N CYS A 133 -4.80 2.66 -5.96
CA CYS A 133 -3.60 2.63 -5.14
C CYS A 133 -2.45 3.44 -5.76
N PHE A 134 -1.52 3.85 -4.91
CA PHE A 134 -0.39 4.72 -5.26
C PHE A 134 0.93 4.09 -4.83
N ASN A 135 1.09 2.77 -4.95
CA ASN A 135 2.21 2.03 -4.34
C ASN A 135 3.58 2.65 -4.64
N THR A 136 3.86 3.03 -5.89
CA THR A 136 5.12 3.68 -6.26
C THR A 136 5.27 5.07 -5.65
N GLY A 137 4.20 5.88 -5.64
CA GLY A 137 4.17 7.17 -4.94
C GLY A 137 4.35 7.02 -3.43
N GLU A 138 3.77 5.99 -2.82
CA GLU A 138 3.93 5.69 -1.40
C GLU A 138 5.36 5.26 -1.05
N ILE A 139 6.05 4.52 -1.95
CA ILE A 139 7.47 4.20 -1.80
C ILE A 139 8.29 5.49 -1.83
N GLU A 140 8.01 6.39 -2.77
CA GLU A 140 8.68 7.70 -2.84
C GLU A 140 8.48 8.50 -1.55
N LEU A 141 7.27 8.51 -1.00
CA LEU A 141 6.98 9.17 0.27
C LEU A 141 7.75 8.57 1.45
N VAL A 142 7.81 7.24 1.54
CA VAL A 142 8.60 6.55 2.58
C VAL A 142 10.09 6.87 2.44
N ASN A 143 10.62 6.94 1.21
CA ASN A 143 12.01 7.27 0.95
C ASN A 143 12.38 8.71 1.35
N ASN A 144 11.38 9.59 1.46
CA ASN A 144 11.56 10.97 1.93
C ASN A 144 11.32 11.14 3.44
N LEU A 145 11.04 10.07 4.18
CA LEU A 145 10.99 10.12 5.63
C LEU A 145 12.41 10.25 6.20
N ASN A 146 12.57 11.09 7.22
CA ASN A 146 13.82 11.19 7.95
C ASN A 146 14.01 10.00 8.92
N GLU A 147 15.20 9.90 9.51
CA GLU A 147 15.57 8.76 10.36
C GLU A 147 14.65 8.59 11.58
N ILE A 148 14.17 9.69 12.18
CA ILE A 148 13.27 9.63 13.35
C ILE A 148 11.88 9.13 12.96
N GLN A 149 11.37 9.53 11.79
CA GLN A 149 10.10 9.05 11.27
C GLN A 149 10.16 7.57 10.87
N ILE A 150 11.28 7.11 10.30
CA ILE A 150 11.51 5.68 10.02
C ILE A 150 11.57 4.89 11.33
N LYS A 151 12.31 5.37 12.33
CA LYS A 151 12.37 4.76 13.67
C LYS A 151 10.99 4.68 14.32
N LEU A 152 10.19 5.75 14.22
CA LEU A 152 8.79 5.75 14.66
C LEU A 152 8.00 4.61 13.99
N TYR A 153 8.08 4.49 12.67
CA TYR A 153 7.36 3.44 11.95
C TYR A 153 7.77 2.04 12.40
N VAL A 154 9.06 1.80 12.62
CA VAL A 154 9.58 0.54 13.14
C VAL A 154 9.04 0.26 14.55
N LEU A 155 9.06 1.24 15.45
CA LEU A 155 8.54 1.10 16.81
C LEU A 155 7.04 0.80 16.81
N LEU A 156 6.25 1.48 15.96
CA LEU A 156 4.82 1.18 15.81
C LEU A 156 4.59 -0.24 15.29
N LYS A 157 5.41 -0.73 14.34
CA LYS A 157 5.35 -2.13 13.87
C LYS A 157 5.66 -3.10 15.01
N MET A 158 6.63 -2.79 15.87
CA MET A 158 6.94 -3.59 17.06
C MET A 158 5.76 -3.59 18.04
N VAL A 159 5.14 -2.45 18.33
CA VAL A 159 3.94 -2.38 19.18
C VAL A 159 2.83 -3.27 18.61
N LYS A 160 2.57 -3.16 17.31
CA LYS A 160 1.56 -3.98 16.64
C LYS A 160 1.84 -5.48 16.82
N ASN A 161 3.08 -5.93 16.67
CA ASN A 161 3.42 -7.35 16.77
C ASN A 161 3.50 -7.84 18.23
N ASP A 162 4.17 -7.10 19.11
CA ASP A 162 4.54 -7.55 20.45
C ASP A 162 3.44 -7.26 21.49
N VAL A 163 2.65 -6.19 21.28
CA VAL A 163 1.67 -5.70 22.25
C VAL A 163 0.24 -5.98 21.77
N LEU A 164 -0.09 -5.60 20.54
CA LEU A 164 -1.44 -5.80 20.01
C LEU A 164 -1.66 -7.21 19.49
N ASN A 165 -0.63 -7.79 18.86
CA ASN A 165 -0.60 -9.12 18.28
C ASN A 165 -1.89 -9.48 17.50
N PRO A 166 -2.24 -8.71 16.45
CA PRO A 166 -3.45 -8.94 15.66
C PRO A 166 -3.44 -10.34 15.06
N ARG A 167 -4.57 -11.04 15.17
CA ARG A 167 -4.73 -12.40 14.63
C ARG A 167 -5.16 -12.39 13.16
N LYS A 168 -5.71 -11.28 12.67
CA LYS A 168 -6.14 -11.08 11.28
C LYS A 168 -5.50 -9.79 10.74
N LYS A 169 -6.20 -9.12 9.81
CA LYS A 169 -5.77 -7.86 9.18
C LYS A 169 -6.39 -6.62 9.84
N GLU A 170 -6.65 -6.65 11.15
CA GLU A 170 -7.36 -5.58 11.85
C GLU A 170 -6.55 -4.27 11.92
N VAL A 171 -5.27 -4.39 12.31
CA VAL A 171 -4.28 -3.30 12.23
C VAL A 171 -3.09 -3.83 11.45
N THR A 172 -2.73 -3.15 10.37
CA THR A 172 -1.68 -3.61 9.46
C THR A 172 -0.49 -2.64 9.46
N SER A 173 0.65 -3.08 8.93
CA SER A 173 1.77 -2.18 8.65
C SER A 173 1.36 -1.02 7.74
N TYR A 174 0.38 -1.23 6.86
CA TYR A 174 -0.18 -0.19 6.00
C TYR A 174 -0.95 0.89 6.79
N THR A 175 -1.71 0.48 7.81
CA THR A 175 -2.38 1.40 8.76
C THR A 175 -1.35 2.28 9.46
N LEU A 176 -0.29 1.68 10.00
CA LEU A 176 0.78 2.39 10.71
C LEU A 176 1.58 3.31 9.80
N LYS A 177 1.83 2.90 8.54
CA LYS A 177 2.50 3.73 7.54
C LYS A 177 1.74 5.04 7.35
N ASN A 178 0.42 4.97 7.23
CA ASN A 178 -0.42 6.16 7.05
C ASN A 178 -0.39 7.08 8.26
N ILE A 179 -0.38 6.54 9.49
CA ILE A 179 -0.19 7.35 10.71
C ILE A 179 1.13 8.13 10.64
N VAL A 180 2.23 7.47 10.26
CA VAL A 180 3.55 8.12 10.15
C VAL A 180 3.58 9.19 9.06
N LEU A 181 2.96 8.93 7.90
CA LEU A 181 2.86 9.92 6.82
C LEU A 181 2.07 11.16 7.25
N TRP A 182 0.96 10.98 7.98
CA TRP A 182 0.20 12.09 8.55
C TRP A 182 0.98 12.88 9.60
N ILE A 183 1.68 12.19 10.50
CA ILE A 183 2.55 12.83 11.50
C ILE A 183 3.67 13.64 10.80
N ALA A 184 4.28 13.08 9.77
CA ALA A 184 5.33 13.74 9.01
C ALA A 184 4.83 15.01 8.29
N GLU A 185 3.63 14.97 7.69
CA GLU A 185 3.05 16.13 7.01
C GLU A 185 2.61 17.24 7.98
N ASN A 186 2.00 16.86 9.11
CA ASN A 186 1.37 17.80 10.04
C ASN A 186 2.35 18.52 10.97
N ASN A 187 3.63 18.15 10.95
CA ASN A 187 4.63 18.67 11.87
C ASN A 187 5.86 19.21 11.16
N HIS A 188 6.48 20.23 11.75
CA HIS A 188 7.69 20.83 11.19
C HIS A 188 8.86 19.85 11.28
N GLN A 189 9.65 19.74 10.20
CA GLN A 189 10.69 18.71 10.10
C GLN A 189 11.80 18.86 11.16
N SER A 190 12.05 20.08 11.65
CA SER A 190 13.01 20.34 12.73
C SER A 190 12.66 19.72 14.08
N LEU A 191 11.40 19.31 14.28
CA LEU A 191 10.94 18.65 15.51
C LEU A 191 11.33 17.17 15.56
N PHE A 192 11.75 16.59 14.43
CA PHE A 192 12.15 15.19 14.32
C PHE A 192 13.66 15.05 14.56
N HIS A 193 14.06 15.07 15.83
CA HIS A 193 15.45 14.83 16.25
C HIS A 193 15.56 13.65 17.23
N GLU A 194 16.76 13.14 17.48
CA GLU A 194 16.99 11.90 18.27
C GLU A 194 16.27 11.88 19.63
N ARG A 195 16.32 12.99 20.38
CA ARG A 195 15.68 13.12 21.70
C ARG A 195 14.14 13.15 21.65
N SER A 196 13.54 13.34 20.47
CA SER A 196 12.09 13.43 20.28
C SER A 196 11.42 12.09 19.95
N LEU A 197 12.20 11.02 19.71
CA LEU A 197 11.65 9.74 19.22
C LEU A 197 10.56 9.16 20.14
N LEU A 198 10.74 9.23 21.46
CA LEU A 198 9.72 8.73 22.41
C LEU A 198 8.47 9.60 22.42
N HIS A 199 8.61 10.92 22.22
CA HIS A 199 7.46 11.80 22.04
C HIS A 199 6.68 11.41 20.79
N TRP A 200 7.38 11.21 19.66
CA TRP A 200 6.72 10.77 18.42
C TRP A 200 6.10 9.37 18.51
N LEU A 201 6.70 8.46 19.28
CA LEU A 201 6.09 7.16 19.58
C LEU A 201 4.77 7.36 20.33
N HIS A 202 4.74 8.22 21.33
CA HIS A 202 3.52 8.57 22.05
C HIS A 202 2.45 9.16 21.10
N GLU A 203 2.80 10.13 20.25
CA GLU A 203 1.88 10.70 19.25
C GLU A 203 1.36 9.64 18.26
N GLY A 204 2.21 8.72 17.81
CA GLY A 204 1.82 7.63 16.92
C GLY A 204 0.88 6.63 17.59
N LEU A 205 1.10 6.34 18.88
CA LEU A 205 0.21 5.50 19.69
C LEU A 205 -1.13 6.18 19.93
N ASP A 206 -1.13 7.48 20.20
CA ASP A 206 -2.36 8.24 20.39
C ASP A 206 -3.18 8.31 19.09
N ALA A 207 -2.54 8.57 17.94
CA ALA A 207 -3.19 8.52 16.64
C ALA A 207 -3.79 7.13 16.34
N LEU A 208 -3.09 6.05 16.69
CA LEU A 208 -3.62 4.70 16.55
C LEU A 208 -4.80 4.45 17.49
N ARG A 209 -4.71 4.88 18.75
CA ARG A 209 -5.80 4.80 19.74
C ARG A 209 -7.02 5.57 19.24
N PHE A 210 -6.84 6.79 18.76
CA PHE A 210 -7.90 7.63 18.22
C PHE A 210 -8.57 6.96 17.02
N ALA A 211 -7.79 6.39 16.10
CA ALA A 211 -8.32 5.63 14.97
C ALA A 211 -9.11 4.38 15.39
N LEU A 212 -8.67 3.70 16.46
CA LEU A 212 -9.41 2.59 17.04
C LEU A 212 -10.72 3.06 17.67
N VAL A 213 -10.72 4.15 18.45
CA VAL A 213 -11.92 4.70 19.11
C VAL A 213 -12.96 5.16 18.09
N THR A 214 -12.54 5.97 17.12
CA THR A 214 -13.43 6.58 16.13
C THR A 214 -13.79 5.64 14.99
N ARG A 215 -13.05 4.53 14.83
CA ARG A 215 -13.09 3.66 13.63
C ARG A 215 -12.79 4.45 12.35
N GLU A 216 -11.94 5.47 12.45
CA GLU A 216 -11.54 6.33 11.33
C GLU A 216 -10.03 6.49 11.23
N LEU A 217 -9.47 6.20 10.05
CA LEU A 217 -8.12 6.62 9.68
C LEU A 217 -8.12 7.02 8.20
N PRO A 218 -8.04 8.33 7.89
CA PRO A 218 -7.95 8.81 6.52
C PRO A 218 -6.74 8.21 5.79
N TYR A 219 -6.96 7.69 4.58
CA TYR A 219 -5.86 7.28 3.72
C TYR A 219 -5.06 8.51 3.27
N TYR A 220 -3.74 8.49 3.42
CA TYR A 220 -2.88 9.65 3.16
C TYR A 220 -3.01 10.21 1.73
N MET A 221 -3.13 9.36 0.71
CA MET A 221 -3.29 9.81 -0.68
C MET A 221 -4.72 10.23 -1.03
N ILE A 222 -5.73 9.65 -0.37
CA ILE A 222 -7.16 9.96 -0.57
C ILE A 222 -7.81 10.08 0.81
N PRO A 223 -7.82 11.27 1.45
CA PRO A 223 -8.32 11.42 2.81
C PRO A 223 -9.77 10.96 3.01
N ASP A 224 -10.59 11.07 1.96
CA ASP A 224 -11.99 10.61 1.97
C ASP A 224 -12.13 9.08 2.11
N ARG A 225 -11.05 8.30 1.89
CA ARG A 225 -11.04 6.85 2.06
C ARG A 225 -10.59 6.49 3.47
N ASN A 226 -11.51 5.94 4.27
CA ASN A 226 -11.22 5.44 5.61
C ASN A 226 -10.57 4.03 5.57
N LEU A 227 -9.38 3.89 6.14
CA LEU A 227 -8.64 2.62 6.23
C LEU A 227 -9.18 1.67 7.30
N MET A 228 -9.93 2.19 8.29
CA MET A 228 -10.55 1.38 9.35
C MET A 228 -11.92 0.83 8.93
N ALA A 229 -12.50 1.29 7.82
CA ALA A 229 -13.86 0.91 7.39
C ALA A 229 -14.00 -0.58 7.06
N ALA A 230 -12.95 -1.22 6.53
CA ALA A 230 -12.96 -2.65 6.20
C ALA A 230 -12.41 -3.54 7.34
N CYS A 231 -12.12 -2.95 8.51
CA CYS A 231 -11.54 -3.65 9.65
C CYS A 231 -12.61 -4.38 10.47
N GLU A 232 -12.63 -5.71 10.39
CA GLU A 232 -13.46 -6.58 11.22
C GLU A 232 -12.82 -6.82 12.60
N LEU A 233 -12.69 -5.74 13.36
CA LEU A 233 -12.22 -5.82 14.74
C LEU A 233 -13.42 -5.99 15.69
N GLU A 234 -13.47 -7.12 16.38
CA GLU A 234 -14.44 -7.40 17.44
C GLU A 234 -14.38 -6.33 18.53
N GLU A 235 -15.54 -5.92 19.06
CA GLU A 235 -15.61 -4.85 20.05
C GLU A 235 -14.79 -5.13 21.31
N ALA A 236 -14.77 -6.39 21.79
CA ALA A 236 -14.00 -6.77 22.96
C ALA A 236 -12.48 -6.62 22.73
N GLN A 237 -12.01 -7.01 21.54
CA GLN A 237 -10.61 -6.86 21.15
C GLN A 237 -10.24 -5.37 20.97
N GLN A 238 -11.14 -4.57 20.38
CA GLN A 238 -10.99 -3.13 20.25
C GLN A 238 -10.82 -2.45 21.61
N ARG A 239 -11.71 -2.72 22.57
CA ARG A 239 -11.64 -2.14 23.93
C ARG A 239 -10.35 -2.54 24.64
N THR A 240 -9.96 -3.81 24.52
CA THR A 240 -8.68 -4.31 25.06
C THR A 240 -7.50 -3.52 24.50
N TRP A 241 -7.40 -3.38 23.18
CA TRP A 241 -6.30 -2.62 22.56
C TRP A 241 -6.29 -1.15 22.94
N ILE A 242 -7.46 -0.50 23.02
CA ILE A 242 -7.55 0.89 23.47
C ILE A 242 -7.02 1.04 24.92
N SER A 243 -7.38 0.12 25.82
CA SER A 243 -6.87 0.10 27.19
C SER A 243 -5.37 -0.14 27.21
N THR A 244 -4.89 -1.16 26.50
CA THR A 244 -3.47 -1.53 26.45
C THR A 244 -2.59 -0.39 25.91
N ILE A 245 -3.04 0.31 24.86
CA ILE A 245 -2.32 1.48 24.33
C ILE A 245 -2.30 2.61 25.36
N SER A 246 -3.42 2.86 26.05
CA SER A 246 -3.51 3.90 27.08
C SER A 246 -2.61 3.61 28.28
N GLU A 247 -2.59 2.37 28.77
CA GLU A 247 -1.66 1.91 29.81
C GLU A 247 -0.20 2.07 29.38
N MET A 248 0.12 1.66 28.15
CA MET A 248 1.47 1.78 27.60
C MET A 248 1.91 3.25 27.53
N MET A 249 1.04 4.17 27.12
CA MET A 249 1.37 5.61 27.10
C MET A 249 1.57 6.18 28.52
N ASN A 250 0.78 5.74 29.51
CA ASN A 250 0.90 6.16 30.90
C ASN A 250 2.22 5.72 31.58
N GLU A 251 2.90 4.70 31.04
CA GLU A 251 4.22 4.27 31.53
C GLU A 251 5.36 5.23 31.14
N GLY A 252 5.09 6.21 30.27
CA GLY A 252 6.10 7.14 29.75
C GLY A 252 7.25 6.39 29.08
N PRO A 253 8.52 6.78 29.28
CA PRO A 253 9.66 6.13 28.63
C PRO A 253 9.79 4.62 28.89
N ARG A 254 9.23 4.09 29.99
CA ARG A 254 9.27 2.66 30.31
C ARG A 254 8.48 1.82 29.31
N MET A 255 7.59 2.43 28.52
CA MET A 255 6.79 1.75 27.50
C MET A 255 7.63 0.92 26.54
N ILE A 256 8.87 1.35 26.24
CA ILE A 256 9.77 0.63 25.32
C ILE A 256 10.16 -0.76 25.84
N LEU A 257 10.05 -1.01 27.15
CA LEU A 257 10.33 -2.31 27.76
C LEU A 257 9.24 -3.36 27.44
N ARG A 258 8.06 -2.92 26.99
CA ARG A 258 7.04 -3.81 26.46
C ARG A 258 7.44 -4.43 25.11
N LEU A 259 8.38 -3.80 24.39
CA LEU A 259 8.88 -4.28 23.11
C LEU A 259 9.98 -5.33 23.34
N SER A 260 9.68 -6.58 22.99
CA SER A 260 10.48 -7.76 23.34
C SER A 260 11.92 -7.67 22.83
N LYS A 261 12.11 -7.23 21.58
CA LYS A 261 13.42 -7.04 20.95
C LYS A 261 14.24 -5.95 21.64
N ILE A 262 13.60 -4.85 22.04
CA ILE A 262 14.27 -3.76 22.77
C ILE A 262 14.65 -4.26 24.16
N ARG A 263 13.71 -4.84 24.90
CA ARG A 263 13.95 -5.41 26.23
C ARG A 263 15.13 -6.38 26.23
N GLN A 264 15.20 -7.29 25.25
CA GLN A 264 16.33 -8.23 25.10
C GLN A 264 17.66 -7.51 24.83
N ALA A 265 17.67 -6.51 23.95
CA ALA A 265 18.88 -5.72 23.67
C ALA A 265 19.39 -4.96 24.91
N LEU A 266 18.48 -4.43 25.73
CA LEU A 266 18.81 -3.70 26.97
C LEU A 266 19.39 -4.61 28.06
N ILE A 267 18.94 -5.86 28.16
CA ILE A 267 19.47 -6.85 29.12
C ILE A 267 20.90 -7.27 28.72
N GLY A 268 21.22 -7.29 27.43
CA GLY A 268 22.55 -7.64 26.92
C GLY A 268 23.61 -6.52 27.01
N HIS A 269 23.20 -5.26 27.19
CA HIS A 269 24.11 -4.11 27.20
C HIS A 269 23.66 -3.02 28.22
N PRO A 270 24.39 -2.82 29.33
CA PRO A 270 23.99 -1.89 30.40
C PRO A 270 24.12 -0.39 30.05
N GLU A 271 24.58 -0.02 28.85
CA GLU A 271 24.73 1.37 28.36
C GLU A 271 23.88 1.59 27.08
N PRO A 272 22.55 1.67 27.19
CA PRO A 272 21.69 1.32 26.06
C PRO A 272 21.34 2.48 25.13
N PHE A 273 21.40 3.72 25.63
CA PHE A 273 20.98 4.91 24.87
C PHE A 273 22.08 5.44 23.94
N ARG A 274 23.37 5.22 24.26
CA ARG A 274 24.49 5.62 23.39
C ARG A 274 24.60 4.74 22.14
N TRP A 275 24.20 3.49 22.22
CA TRP A 275 24.27 2.54 21.10
C TRP A 275 23.16 2.76 20.06
N TYR A 276 21.94 3.12 20.51
CA TYR A 276 20.78 3.33 19.65
C TYR A 276 20.84 4.58 18.74
N ASN A 277 21.59 5.62 19.13
CA ASN A 277 21.69 6.86 18.35
C ASN A 277 22.75 6.83 17.25
N THR A 278 23.76 5.96 17.34
CA THR A 278 25.02 6.21 16.62
C THR A 278 25.18 5.40 15.33
N ARG A 279 24.29 4.46 15.00
CA ARG A 279 24.34 3.71 13.73
C ARG A 279 22.93 3.39 13.21
N ARG A 280 22.74 3.54 11.89
CA ARG A 280 21.67 2.84 11.15
C ARG A 280 21.74 1.36 11.52
N MET A 281 20.70 0.85 12.16
CA MET A 281 20.72 -0.50 12.73
C MET A 281 20.50 -1.51 11.59
N GLY A 282 21.23 -2.63 11.57
CA GLY A 282 20.99 -3.71 10.60
C GLY A 282 19.54 -4.24 10.64
N LEU A 283 18.85 -4.05 11.77
CA LEU A 283 17.42 -4.29 11.95
C LEU A 283 16.53 -3.31 11.20
N GLU A 284 16.92 -2.04 11.09
CA GLU A 284 16.24 -1.04 10.24
C GLU A 284 16.43 -1.41 8.77
N LEU A 285 17.62 -1.88 8.36
CA LEU A 285 17.86 -2.43 7.03
C LEU A 285 17.03 -3.69 6.75
N LEU A 286 16.94 -4.66 7.67
CA LEU A 286 16.07 -5.84 7.50
C LEU A 286 14.58 -5.47 7.45
N HIS A 287 14.15 -4.44 8.20
CA HIS A 287 12.77 -3.93 8.12
C HIS A 287 12.50 -3.10 6.86
N LEU A 288 13.48 -2.32 6.38
CA LEU A 288 13.42 -1.58 5.12
C LEU A 288 13.48 -2.54 3.92
N ILE A 289 14.23 -3.65 4.00
CA ILE A 289 14.20 -4.76 3.04
C ILE A 289 12.83 -5.45 3.05
N GLU A 290 12.19 -5.58 4.21
CA GLU A 290 10.81 -6.08 4.33
C GLU A 290 9.77 -5.06 3.79
N MET A 291 10.05 -3.75 3.86
CA MET A 291 9.28 -2.69 3.19
C MET A 291 9.54 -2.66 1.67
N ASN A 292 10.74 -3.01 1.25
CA ASN A 292 11.18 -3.27 -0.12
C ASN A 292 10.95 -4.73 -0.51
N ARG A 293 9.93 -5.41 0.05
CA ARG A 293 9.34 -6.58 -0.63
C ARG A 293 8.68 -6.05 -1.90
N LEU A 294 9.58 -5.94 -2.89
CA LEU A 294 9.44 -5.27 -4.16
C LEU A 294 8.21 -5.82 -4.86
N VAL A 295 7.28 -4.90 -5.11
CA VAL A 295 6.52 -4.92 -6.35
C VAL A 295 7.56 -4.94 -7.47
N VAL A 296 7.81 -6.12 -8.03
CA VAL A 296 8.39 -6.20 -9.37
C VAL A 296 7.30 -5.70 -10.30
N CYS A 297 7.29 -4.39 -10.56
CA CYS A 297 6.67 -3.88 -11.78
C CYS A 297 7.57 -4.37 -12.91
N THR A 298 7.14 -5.41 -13.61
CA THR A 298 7.66 -5.69 -14.96
C THR A 298 7.03 -4.67 -15.90
N ASP A 299 7.44 -3.40 -15.76
CA ASP A 299 7.37 -2.44 -16.84
C ASP A 299 8.82 -2.24 -17.27
N GLU A 300 9.09 -2.56 -18.53
CA GLU A 300 10.40 -2.57 -19.15
C GLU A 300 11.24 -1.33 -18.81
N ASN A 301 12.50 -1.59 -18.41
CA ASN A 301 13.56 -0.67 -17.98
C ASN A 301 13.46 -0.19 -16.53
N TRP A 302 14.31 -0.79 -15.67
CA TRP A 302 15.06 -0.24 -14.54
C TRP A 302 15.21 -1.31 -13.43
N VAL A 303 16.17 -2.23 -13.62
CA VAL A 303 16.87 -2.93 -12.53
C VAL A 303 18.36 -2.88 -12.89
N CYS A 304 19.18 -2.27 -12.04
CA CYS A 304 20.63 -2.45 -12.11
C CYS A 304 21.00 -3.77 -11.41
N ASP A 305 21.64 -4.65 -12.19
CA ASP A 305 22.45 -5.86 -11.90
C ASP A 305 21.90 -6.91 -10.92
N GLU A 306 21.67 -8.17 -11.32
CA GLU A 306 22.69 -9.13 -11.80
C GLU A 306 22.16 -10.14 -12.85
N THR A 307 21.24 -9.74 -13.73
CA THR A 307 20.62 -10.64 -14.74
C THR A 307 20.74 -10.14 -16.18
N ASP A 308 21.86 -9.49 -16.49
CA ASP A 308 22.25 -9.03 -17.84
C ASP A 308 22.50 -10.15 -18.86
N VAL A 309 22.28 -11.42 -18.49
CA VAL A 309 22.56 -12.59 -19.35
C VAL A 309 21.31 -13.09 -20.10
N ILE A 310 20.10 -12.75 -19.65
CA ILE A 310 18.85 -13.28 -20.23
C ILE A 310 18.21 -12.30 -21.22
N LEU A 311 18.43 -10.98 -21.05
CA LEU A 311 17.84 -9.95 -21.91
C LEU A 311 18.51 -9.83 -23.29
N GLN A 312 19.76 -10.31 -23.45
CA GLN A 312 20.40 -10.39 -24.77
C GLN A 312 19.80 -11.49 -25.67
N ALA A 313 18.97 -12.38 -25.13
CA ALA A 313 18.33 -13.46 -25.89
C ALA A 313 16.94 -13.11 -26.45
N LEU A 314 16.34 -11.97 -26.09
CA LEU A 314 14.99 -11.58 -26.50
C LEU A 314 14.93 -10.41 -27.49
N ASP A 315 16.06 -9.80 -27.83
CA ASP A 315 16.14 -8.61 -28.70
C ASP A 315 16.09 -8.90 -30.21
N ARG A 316 15.36 -9.93 -30.65
CA ARG A 316 15.13 -10.16 -32.08
C ARG A 316 13.68 -10.50 -32.35
N ARG A 317 12.93 -9.44 -32.67
CA ARG A 317 11.64 -9.35 -33.41
C ARG A 317 10.44 -8.94 -32.53
N LYS A 318 9.97 -7.68 -32.67
CA LYS A 318 8.78 -7.34 -33.48
C LYS A 318 8.41 -5.85 -33.40
N LYS A 319 7.99 -5.33 -34.56
CA LYS A 319 7.38 -4.02 -34.80
C LYS A 319 5.96 -3.93 -34.20
N GLU A 320 5.60 -2.72 -33.75
CA GLU A 320 4.28 -2.07 -33.57
C GLU A 320 2.98 -2.90 -33.44
N ILE A 321 2.13 -2.53 -32.47
CA ILE A 321 0.77 -1.95 -32.64
C ILE A 321 0.37 -1.37 -31.27
N VAL A 322 0.04 -0.08 -31.19
CA VAL A 322 -0.62 0.51 -30.02
C VAL A 322 -2.06 -0.03 -29.98
N ARG A 323 -2.43 -0.78 -28.93
CA ARG A 323 -3.76 -1.41 -28.76
C ARG A 323 -4.49 -0.73 -27.60
N GLU A 324 -5.59 -0.04 -27.87
CA GLU A 324 -6.23 0.88 -26.91
C GLU A 324 -7.65 0.39 -26.58
N VAL A 325 -7.85 -0.12 -25.36
CA VAL A 325 -9.19 -0.30 -24.75
C VAL A 325 -9.42 0.91 -23.85
N ARG A 326 -10.53 1.63 -24.09
CA ARG A 326 -10.88 2.83 -23.34
C ARG A 326 -11.99 2.52 -22.34
N LEU A 327 -11.67 2.61 -21.05
CA LEU A 327 -12.60 2.40 -19.95
C LEU A 327 -12.95 3.75 -19.30
N ARG A 328 -14.23 3.95 -18.98
CA ARG A 328 -14.73 5.07 -18.18
C ARG A 328 -14.89 4.62 -16.75
N MET A 329 -14.38 5.41 -15.82
CA MET A 329 -14.64 5.21 -14.41
C MET A 329 -16.03 5.69 -14.01
N ILE A 330 -16.70 4.90 -13.17
CA ILE A 330 -17.91 5.29 -12.46
C ILE A 330 -17.56 5.37 -10.98
N MET A 331 -17.50 6.59 -10.45
CA MET A 331 -17.36 6.89 -9.01
C MET A 331 -18.75 7.22 -8.46
N GLU A 332 -19.22 6.54 -7.40
CA GLU A 332 -20.49 6.94 -6.76
C GLU A 332 -20.31 8.23 -5.95
N GLY A 333 -21.29 9.14 -6.02
CA GLY A 333 -21.33 10.38 -5.23
C GLY A 333 -21.01 11.68 -5.97
N SER A 334 -20.70 11.65 -7.27
CA SER A 334 -20.55 12.87 -8.09
C SER A 334 -21.53 12.83 -9.26
N ARG A 335 -22.46 13.80 -9.36
CA ARG A 335 -23.26 14.06 -10.58
C ARG A 335 -22.41 14.55 -11.77
N VAL A 336 -21.09 14.38 -11.72
CA VAL A 336 -20.16 14.86 -12.72
C VAL A 336 -19.44 13.64 -13.31
N SER A 337 -19.80 13.35 -14.55
CA SER A 337 -19.03 12.53 -15.47
C SER A 337 -17.60 13.09 -15.59
N SER A 338 -16.64 12.51 -14.86
CA SER A 338 -15.23 12.75 -15.20
C SER A 338 -14.86 11.85 -16.36
N SER A 339 -14.73 12.42 -17.56
CA SER A 339 -14.28 11.77 -18.79
C SER A 339 -12.78 11.41 -18.77
N THR A 340 -12.22 11.07 -17.61
CA THR A 340 -10.84 10.61 -17.49
C THR A 340 -10.78 9.15 -17.92
N GLY A 341 -10.32 8.92 -19.15
CA GLY A 341 -10.17 7.58 -19.70
C GLY A 341 -9.09 6.80 -18.94
N VAL A 342 -9.41 5.57 -18.55
CA VAL A 342 -8.41 4.57 -18.17
C VAL A 342 -8.01 3.86 -19.46
N ASN A 343 -6.83 4.18 -19.97
CA ASN A 343 -6.23 3.43 -21.06
C ASN A 343 -5.50 2.23 -20.47
N VAL A 344 -6.02 1.03 -20.74
CA VAL A 344 -5.29 -0.19 -20.43
C VAL A 344 -4.19 -0.36 -21.48
N ARG A 345 -3.00 0.17 -21.19
CA ARG A 345 -1.76 -0.29 -21.82
C ARG A 345 -1.20 -1.40 -20.94
N MET A 346 -1.30 -2.64 -21.39
CA MET A 346 -0.41 -3.69 -20.87
C MET A 346 0.95 -3.49 -21.52
N LEU A 347 1.94 -3.17 -20.71
CA LEU A 347 3.34 -3.35 -21.05
C LEU A 347 3.61 -4.85 -20.89
N MET A 348 4.23 -5.45 -21.91
CA MET A 348 4.60 -6.88 -21.91
C MET A 348 6.02 -7.05 -21.42
#